data_AF-A0AAU4E447-F1
#
_entry.id   AF-A0AAU4E447-F1
#
_cell.length_a   1.000
_cell.length_b   1.000
_cell.length_c   1.000
_cell.angle_alpha   90.00
_cell.angle_beta   90.00
_cell.angle_gamma   90.00
#
_symmetry.space_group_name_H-M   'P 1'
#
loop_
_entity.id
_entity.type
_entity.pdbx_description
1 polymer ?
#
loop_
_entity_poly.entity_id
_entity_poly.type
_entity_poly.pdbx_seq_one_letter_code
_entity_poly.pdbx_strand_id
1 'polypeptide(L)'
;MAVGRRFGATRRTTTALLAGTIGVLAPLSVALPVWAQTAPADGYYATPPPVDDSKLIPDERKPDKTYKQSKGCVQRAVLGQNIVLKNRPWGQEYLQIAKAQDIVKAATGSAGGGIRVAVIDTGVTPHPWLKDRLVSGGEYVSTPKNAAPGLEDCDGHGTEVAGIIAGKPDDPEVGFVGVAPDSTIVSYRQLSENYEPDTTPPSSSSPPASSSGTPSSSTNPPAGSESSLPPSGGGGGSEGDETSPGQTNSGRQLEKAGTAGTLKTLAEIIHGIAQRHEASVINMSVDNCRTATGSITEGEQQVQAAVHFAASQNIVVIAAAGNATDTCPQNDQPDSRKPKTIVTPPWFADDVLSVGAIDSTGSVAPFSVHGPWVGVAAPGTQIISLDPAEGSAGLANLTFESGDKASEIQGTSFAAPYVAGLAALVRAKYPNLDAKQVVNRIKETAQHPAAPGGRDTFVGAGVIDPVAALTQSLPSEVGVVASDPGPQMAQLPPADDRSSTPMIVALAGTGGGLVALLITLFVMRTIRRNRPETTGSAR
;
A
#
# COMPACT_ATOMS: atom_id res chain seq x y z
N MET A 1 -91.93 -41.44 8.41
CA MET A 1 -91.46 -40.68 9.58
C MET A 1 -90.10 -40.09 9.17
N ALA A 2 -89.87 -38.79 8.95
CA ALA A 2 -90.10 -37.59 9.80
C ALA A 2 -89.19 -37.62 11.06
N VAL A 3 -88.39 -36.60 11.48
CA VAL A 3 -88.30 -35.12 11.24
C VAL A 3 -86.81 -34.65 11.35
N GLY A 4 -86.27 -33.53 10.80
CA GLY A 4 -86.82 -32.57 9.82
C GLY A 4 -86.54 -31.04 10.00
N ARG A 5 -85.28 -30.55 10.17
CA ARG A 5 -84.90 -29.09 10.23
C ARG A 5 -83.55 -28.86 9.48
N ARG A 6 -83.31 -27.93 8.52
CA ARG A 6 -83.79 -26.56 8.14
C ARG A 6 -83.41 -25.46 9.15
N PHE A 7 -82.97 -24.23 8.82
CA PHE A 7 -82.81 -23.37 7.60
C PHE A 7 -81.49 -22.53 7.73
N GLY A 8 -80.98 -21.68 6.82
CA GLY A 8 -81.37 -21.14 5.49
C GLY A 8 -80.14 -20.49 4.78
N ALA A 9 -80.09 -20.28 3.45
CA ALA A 9 -80.63 -19.13 2.69
C ALA A 9 -79.90 -17.78 2.96
N THR A 10 -79.45 -16.95 1.99
CA THR A 10 -79.61 -16.94 0.50
C THR A 10 -78.69 -15.91 -0.21
N ARG A 11 -78.30 -16.19 -1.47
CA ARG A 11 -77.98 -15.23 -2.58
C ARG A 11 -76.73 -14.31 -2.41
N ARG A 12 -76.04 -13.84 -3.47
CA ARG A 12 -76.37 -13.73 -4.92
C ARG A 12 -75.11 -13.79 -5.81
N THR A 13 -75.32 -14.23 -7.05
CA THR A 13 -74.45 -14.15 -8.25
C THR A 13 -73.70 -12.81 -8.45
N THR A 14 -72.52 -12.85 -9.09
CA THR A 14 -72.28 -12.30 -10.46
C THR A 14 -70.95 -12.83 -11.03
N THR A 15 -70.95 -13.29 -12.28
CA THR A 15 -69.76 -13.67 -13.05
C THR A 15 -69.27 -12.47 -13.87
N ALA A 16 -67.97 -12.21 -13.91
CA ALA A 16 -67.38 -11.28 -14.87
C ALA A 16 -66.04 -11.85 -15.40
N LEU A 17 -66.06 -12.41 -16.62
CA LEU A 17 -64.84 -12.53 -17.41
C LEU A 17 -64.43 -11.14 -17.89
N LEU A 18 -63.14 -10.86 -17.86
CA LEU A 18 -62.54 -9.80 -18.66
C LEU A 18 -61.21 -10.31 -19.23
N ALA A 19 -61.26 -10.73 -20.50
CA ALA A 19 -60.07 -10.93 -21.29
C ALA A 19 -59.48 -9.55 -21.64
N GLY A 20 -58.21 -9.33 -21.29
CA GLY A 20 -57.47 -8.09 -21.54
C GLY A 20 -56.33 -8.35 -22.52
N THR A 21 -56.59 -8.07 -23.79
CA THR A 21 -55.72 -8.17 -24.97
C THR A 21 -54.24 -7.81 -24.75
N ILE A 22 -53.36 -8.65 -25.30
CA ILE A 22 -51.95 -8.30 -25.61
C ILE A 22 -51.95 -7.11 -26.57
N GLY A 23 -51.31 -6.01 -26.17
CA GLY A 23 -51.09 -4.82 -27.01
C GLY A 23 -49.60 -4.53 -27.16
N VAL A 24 -49.02 -4.88 -28.31
CA VAL A 24 -47.64 -4.54 -28.66
C VAL A 24 -47.57 -3.10 -29.13
N LEU A 25 -46.95 -2.21 -28.35
CA LEU A 25 -46.53 -0.88 -28.79
C LEU A 25 -45.21 -0.46 -28.14
N ALA A 26 -44.12 -0.64 -28.88
CA ALA A 26 -43.01 0.31 -28.93
C ALA A 26 -43.22 1.22 -30.17
N PRO A 27 -42.51 2.35 -30.34
CA PRO A 27 -41.47 2.92 -29.48
C PRO A 27 -41.73 4.40 -29.10
N LEU A 28 -40.99 4.90 -28.11
CA LEU A 28 -40.46 6.28 -28.09
C LEU A 28 -39.45 6.42 -26.93
N SER A 29 -38.22 5.97 -27.18
CA SER A 29 -37.09 6.26 -26.30
C SER A 29 -36.77 7.74 -26.38
N VAL A 30 -37.26 8.53 -25.43
CA VAL A 30 -36.82 9.92 -25.25
C VAL A 30 -35.38 9.89 -24.76
N ALA A 31 -34.45 10.12 -25.68
CA ALA A 31 -33.05 10.34 -25.34
C ALA A 31 -32.94 11.69 -24.60
N LEU A 32 -32.88 11.63 -23.27
CA LEU A 32 -32.51 12.78 -22.46
C LEU A 32 -30.99 12.98 -22.57
N PRO A 33 -30.51 14.18 -22.93
CA PRO A 33 -29.09 14.46 -22.91
C PRO A 33 -28.60 14.73 -21.47
N VAL A 34 -27.36 14.32 -21.22
CA VAL A 34 -26.35 15.11 -20.50
C VAL A 34 -26.60 15.41 -19.00
N TRP A 35 -25.79 14.72 -18.18
CA TRP A 35 -25.14 15.21 -16.95
C TRP A 35 -26.02 15.51 -15.72
N ALA A 36 -26.22 14.48 -14.89
CA ALA A 36 -26.24 14.55 -13.42
C ALA A 36 -26.51 13.15 -12.82
N GLN A 37 -25.57 12.20 -12.97
CA GLN A 37 -25.60 10.98 -12.15
C GLN A 37 -24.88 11.27 -10.83
N THR A 38 -25.64 11.71 -9.83
CA THR A 38 -25.24 11.52 -8.43
C THR A 38 -25.04 10.02 -8.22
N ALA A 39 -23.91 9.61 -7.64
CA ALA A 39 -23.66 8.22 -7.30
C ALA A 39 -24.85 7.66 -6.48
N PRO A 40 -25.31 6.42 -6.75
CA PRO A 40 -26.45 5.86 -6.05
C PRO A 40 -26.16 5.79 -4.53
N ALA A 41 -27.21 6.06 -3.74
CA ALA A 41 -27.10 6.18 -2.28
C ALA A 41 -27.14 4.81 -1.56
N ASP A 42 -26.63 3.76 -2.20
CA ASP A 42 -26.62 2.38 -1.73
C ASP A 42 -25.31 1.97 -1.03
N GLY A 43 -24.36 2.90 -0.91
CA GLY A 43 -23.18 2.78 -0.03
C GLY A 43 -22.00 2.01 -0.63
N TYR A 44 -21.93 1.91 -1.96
CA TYR A 44 -20.83 1.26 -2.67
C TYR A 44 -19.70 2.25 -2.95
N TYR A 45 -18.76 2.36 -2.03
CA TYR A 45 -17.63 3.30 -2.11
C TYR A 45 -16.36 2.68 -2.72
N ALA A 46 -16.42 1.40 -3.07
CA ALA A 46 -15.35 0.67 -3.73
C ALA A 46 -14.95 1.23 -5.10
N THR A 47 -15.89 1.80 -5.84
CA THR A 47 -15.65 2.37 -7.17
C THR A 47 -15.56 3.89 -7.05
N PRO A 48 -14.51 4.55 -7.58
CA PRO A 48 -14.44 6.00 -7.63
C PRO A 48 -15.51 6.57 -8.59
N PRO A 49 -15.89 7.85 -8.45
CA PRO A 49 -16.71 8.53 -9.45
C PRO A 49 -15.97 8.60 -10.81
N PRO A 50 -16.67 8.90 -11.92
CA PRO A 50 -16.01 9.14 -13.21
C PRO A 50 -14.96 10.26 -13.12
N VAL A 51 -13.91 10.14 -13.94
CA VAL A 51 -12.81 11.12 -14.02
C VAL A 51 -13.35 12.49 -14.49
N ASP A 52 -12.86 13.56 -13.86
CA ASP A 52 -13.12 14.94 -14.26
C ASP A 52 -11.80 15.59 -14.73
N ASP A 53 -11.54 15.58 -16.04
CA ASP A 53 -10.32 16.11 -16.64
C ASP A 53 -10.10 17.62 -16.36
N SER A 54 -11.15 18.36 -15.96
CA SER A 54 -11.03 19.77 -15.56
C SER A 54 -10.24 19.96 -14.25
N LYS A 55 -9.92 18.86 -13.57
CA LYS A 55 -9.17 18.81 -12.31
C LYS A 55 -7.67 18.59 -12.51
N LEU A 56 -7.20 18.45 -13.75
CA LEU A 56 -5.77 18.48 -14.06
C LEU A 56 -5.15 19.83 -13.68
N ILE A 57 -4.14 19.80 -12.82
CA ILE A 57 -3.39 20.98 -12.36
C ILE A 57 -1.95 20.95 -12.89
N PRO A 58 -1.37 22.10 -13.29
CA PRO A 58 -0.02 22.14 -13.86
C PRO A 58 1.05 21.86 -12.81
N ASP A 59 2.14 21.21 -13.21
CA ASP A 59 3.29 20.96 -12.33
C ASP A 59 4.07 22.25 -12.04
N GLU A 60 3.99 22.76 -10.80
CA GLU A 60 4.71 23.95 -10.36
C GLU A 60 6.16 23.68 -9.90
N ARG A 61 6.59 22.41 -9.82
CA ARG A 61 7.94 21.96 -9.42
C ARG A 61 8.48 22.58 -8.12
N LYS A 62 7.61 22.73 -7.13
CA LYS A 62 7.93 23.33 -5.83
C LYS A 62 6.96 22.81 -4.76
N PRO A 63 7.29 22.98 -3.46
CA PRO A 63 6.34 22.73 -2.38
C PRO A 63 5.06 23.59 -2.50
N ASP A 64 3.92 23.01 -2.14
CA ASP A 64 2.63 23.72 -2.05
C ASP A 64 2.52 24.61 -0.81
N LYS A 65 3.31 24.33 0.22
CA LYS A 65 3.43 25.06 1.49
C LYS A 65 4.91 25.27 1.82
N THR A 66 5.23 26.25 2.66
CA THR A 66 6.56 26.31 3.28
C THR A 66 6.66 25.21 4.33
N TYR A 67 7.69 24.40 4.26
CA TYR A 67 8.02 23.38 5.26
C TYR A 67 9.39 23.66 5.86
N LYS A 68 9.55 23.29 7.14
CA LYS A 68 10.82 23.31 7.87
C LYS A 68 11.15 21.90 8.34
N GLN A 69 12.43 21.60 8.47
CA GLN A 69 12.90 20.33 9.00
C GLN A 69 12.58 20.25 10.51
N SER A 70 11.87 19.20 10.93
CA SER A 70 11.50 18.94 12.34
C SER A 70 12.36 17.87 13.00
N LYS A 71 12.94 16.95 12.22
CA LYS A 71 13.82 15.86 12.72
C LYS A 71 15.13 15.79 11.93
N GLY A 72 16.17 15.22 12.55
CA GLY A 72 17.41 14.91 11.82
C GLY A 72 17.16 13.97 10.64
N CYS A 73 17.93 14.10 9.56
CA CYS A 73 17.89 13.13 8.47
C CYS A 73 18.56 11.81 8.87
N VAL A 74 18.24 10.73 8.17
CA VAL A 74 18.92 9.43 8.34
C VAL A 74 20.43 9.58 8.15
N GLN A 75 21.22 8.96 9.03
CA GLN A 75 22.68 9.03 9.02
C GLN A 75 23.28 7.65 9.32
N ARG A 76 24.45 7.36 8.73
CA ARG A 76 25.09 6.04 8.81
C ARG A 76 25.37 5.57 10.25
N ALA A 77 25.66 6.51 11.16
CA ALA A 77 25.89 6.20 12.57
C ALA A 77 24.65 5.61 13.28
N VAL A 78 23.45 5.90 12.77
CA VAL A 78 22.17 5.37 13.28
C VAL A 78 21.90 3.97 12.75
N LEU A 79 22.27 3.69 11.50
CA LEU A 79 21.95 2.43 10.80
C LEU A 79 22.85 1.23 11.17
N GLY A 80 23.91 1.43 11.94
CA GLY A 80 24.87 0.39 12.32
C GLY A 80 25.98 0.16 11.29
N GLN A 81 26.48 -1.08 11.19
CA GLN A 81 27.55 -1.44 10.24
C GLN A 81 27.02 -2.29 9.08
N ASN A 82 27.58 -2.05 7.89
CA ASN A 82 27.25 -2.74 6.64
C ASN A 82 27.34 -4.27 6.80
N ILE A 83 26.24 -4.96 6.52
CA ILE A 83 26.22 -6.42 6.42
C ILE A 83 26.48 -6.82 4.96
N VAL A 84 27.54 -7.59 4.70
CA VAL A 84 27.79 -8.17 3.37
C VAL A 84 26.86 -9.37 3.17
N LEU A 85 25.79 -9.16 2.40
CA LEU A 85 24.80 -10.18 2.09
C LEU A 85 25.26 -11.06 0.93
N LYS A 86 25.77 -12.24 1.26
CA LYS A 86 26.22 -13.27 0.31
C LYS A 86 25.07 -14.05 -0.34
N ASN A 87 23.97 -14.21 0.37
CA ASN A 87 22.77 -14.88 -0.15
C ASN A 87 21.81 -13.83 -0.73
N ARG A 88 20.97 -14.24 -1.68
CA ARG A 88 19.92 -13.38 -2.23
C ARG A 88 18.86 -13.08 -1.16
N PRO A 89 18.24 -11.88 -1.15
CA PRO A 89 17.02 -11.63 -0.39
C PRO A 89 15.91 -12.59 -0.81
N TRP A 90 15.11 -13.06 0.17
CA TRP A 90 14.08 -14.08 -0.07
C TRP A 90 13.12 -13.69 -1.19
N GLY A 91 12.72 -12.42 -1.27
CA GLY A 91 11.80 -11.92 -2.31
C GLY A 91 12.38 -12.00 -3.72
N GLN A 92 13.70 -11.83 -3.87
CA GLN A 92 14.39 -11.96 -5.16
C GLN A 92 14.54 -13.42 -5.59
N GLU A 93 14.67 -14.33 -4.64
CA GLU A 93 14.70 -15.78 -4.89
C GLU A 93 13.30 -16.32 -5.23
N TYR A 94 12.29 -15.97 -4.41
CA TYR A 94 10.88 -16.33 -4.62
C TYR A 94 10.37 -15.90 -6.00
N LEU A 95 10.65 -14.65 -6.39
CA LEU A 95 10.28 -14.09 -7.70
C LEU A 95 11.22 -14.50 -8.86
N GLN A 96 12.23 -15.35 -8.61
CA GLN A 96 13.21 -15.79 -9.62
C GLN A 96 13.88 -14.63 -10.40
N ILE A 97 14.17 -13.51 -9.72
CA ILE A 97 14.56 -12.23 -10.37
C ILE A 97 15.75 -12.37 -11.32
N ALA A 98 16.80 -13.12 -10.95
CA ALA A 98 17.95 -13.32 -11.84
C ALA A 98 17.57 -14.02 -13.17
N LYS A 99 16.68 -15.02 -13.12
CA LYS A 99 16.20 -15.73 -14.32
C LYS A 99 15.36 -14.80 -15.19
N ALA A 100 14.51 -13.95 -14.57
CA ALA A 100 13.79 -12.91 -15.28
C ALA A 100 14.73 -11.92 -15.99
N GLN A 101 15.78 -11.45 -15.30
CA GLN A 101 16.80 -10.59 -15.89
C GLN A 101 17.54 -11.27 -17.05
N ASP A 102 17.92 -12.55 -16.92
CA ASP A 102 18.62 -13.28 -17.98
C ASP A 102 17.73 -13.47 -19.23
N ILE A 103 16.43 -13.69 -19.03
CA ILE A 103 15.42 -13.75 -20.10
C ILE A 103 15.29 -12.41 -20.86
N VAL A 104 15.43 -11.26 -20.19
CA VAL A 104 15.43 -9.94 -20.85
C VAL A 104 16.77 -9.64 -21.49
N LYS A 105 17.89 -9.85 -20.79
CA LYS A 105 19.26 -9.66 -21.32
C LYS A 105 19.48 -10.47 -22.60
N ALA A 106 18.99 -11.71 -22.67
CA ALA A 106 19.07 -12.54 -23.87
C ALA A 106 18.24 -11.99 -25.06
N ALA A 107 17.21 -11.18 -24.80
CA ALA A 107 16.35 -10.58 -25.82
C ALA A 107 16.76 -9.15 -26.22
N THR A 108 17.36 -8.37 -25.31
CA THR A 108 17.58 -6.91 -25.48
C THR A 108 19.01 -6.46 -25.22
N GLY A 109 19.87 -7.32 -24.68
CA GLY A 109 21.22 -6.98 -24.23
C GLY A 109 21.31 -6.33 -22.83
N SER A 110 20.18 -6.06 -22.16
CA SER A 110 20.15 -5.44 -20.81
C SER A 110 18.93 -5.88 -19.99
N ALA A 111 18.92 -5.64 -18.68
CA ALA A 111 17.76 -5.86 -17.82
C ALA A 111 17.13 -4.52 -17.42
N GLY A 112 16.30 -3.99 -18.33
CA GLY A 112 15.59 -2.70 -18.15
C GLY A 112 16.31 -1.48 -18.74
N GLY A 113 17.38 -1.67 -19.51
CA GLY A 113 18.12 -0.58 -20.15
C GLY A 113 17.24 0.24 -21.09
N GLY A 114 17.41 1.56 -21.05
CA GLY A 114 16.57 2.52 -21.80
C GLY A 114 15.21 2.82 -21.17
N ILE A 115 14.79 2.05 -20.15
CA ILE A 115 13.54 2.33 -19.42
C ILE A 115 13.81 3.29 -18.26
N ARG A 116 13.02 4.37 -18.22
CA ARG A 116 13.00 5.36 -17.14
C ARG A 116 11.81 5.07 -16.22
N VAL A 117 12.10 4.90 -14.93
CA VAL A 117 11.13 4.66 -13.85
C VAL A 117 11.15 5.86 -12.91
N ALA A 118 10.03 6.56 -12.80
CA ALA A 118 9.87 7.63 -11.81
C ALA A 118 9.56 7.03 -10.44
N VAL A 119 10.23 7.54 -9.41
CA VAL A 119 10.00 7.20 -8.00
C VAL A 119 9.45 8.45 -7.33
N ILE A 120 8.16 8.43 -6.99
CA ILE A 120 7.47 9.50 -6.27
C ILE A 120 7.42 9.08 -4.80
N ASP A 121 8.31 9.66 -4.00
CA ASP A 121 8.68 9.14 -2.68
C ASP A 121 9.36 10.24 -1.83
N THR A 122 10.25 9.87 -0.91
CA THR A 122 11.01 10.81 -0.05
C THR A 122 12.29 11.37 -0.67
N GLY A 123 12.46 11.20 -1.97
CA GLY A 123 13.73 11.48 -2.67
C GLY A 123 14.61 10.23 -2.75
N VAL A 124 15.80 10.35 -3.33
CA VAL A 124 16.75 9.25 -3.45
C VAL A 124 18.16 9.78 -3.22
N THR A 125 18.84 9.28 -2.19
CA THR A 125 20.25 9.59 -1.92
C THR A 125 21.14 9.03 -3.05
N PRO A 126 22.09 9.82 -3.59
CA PRO A 126 23.05 9.34 -4.57
C PRO A 126 23.87 8.15 -4.06
N HIS A 127 23.58 6.96 -4.59
CA HIS A 127 24.22 5.70 -4.18
C HIS A 127 25.14 5.14 -5.30
N PRO A 128 26.34 4.60 -4.98
CA PRO A 128 27.26 4.02 -5.96
C PRO A 128 26.70 2.88 -6.83
N TRP A 129 25.59 2.28 -6.43
CA TRP A 129 24.91 1.21 -7.19
C TRP A 129 23.76 1.72 -8.08
N LEU A 130 23.52 3.03 -8.12
CA LEU A 130 22.65 3.70 -9.10
C LEU A 130 23.46 4.52 -10.11
N LYS A 131 24.59 5.12 -9.71
CA LYS A 131 25.53 5.83 -10.60
C LYS A 131 24.84 6.92 -11.45
N ASP A 132 25.20 7.00 -12.73
CA ASP A 132 24.62 7.85 -13.76
C ASP A 132 23.16 7.51 -14.12
N ARG A 133 22.62 6.40 -13.60
CA ARG A 133 21.22 6.01 -13.76
C ARG A 133 20.29 6.64 -12.72
N LEU A 134 20.78 7.46 -11.80
CA LEU A 134 19.95 8.29 -10.93
C LEU A 134 19.83 9.72 -11.49
N VAL A 135 18.60 10.17 -11.71
CA VAL A 135 18.29 11.48 -12.32
C VAL A 135 17.36 12.28 -11.41
N SER A 136 17.64 13.57 -11.26
CA SER A 136 16.77 14.55 -10.59
C SER A 136 15.46 14.75 -11.37
N GLY A 137 14.32 14.53 -10.71
CA GLY A 137 12.98 14.73 -11.27
C GLY A 137 12.28 15.98 -10.71
N GLY A 138 12.31 16.16 -9.38
CA GLY A 138 11.73 17.34 -8.73
C GLY A 138 11.73 17.29 -7.20
N GLU A 139 11.40 18.42 -6.58
CA GLU A 139 11.43 18.66 -5.14
C GLU A 139 10.18 19.42 -4.70
N TYR A 140 9.40 18.83 -3.79
CA TYR A 140 8.10 19.35 -3.35
C TYR A 140 7.97 19.34 -1.81
N VAL A 141 9.05 19.05 -1.08
CA VAL A 141 9.10 19.10 0.39
C VAL A 141 9.82 20.36 0.88
N SER A 142 11.01 20.68 0.36
CA SER A 142 11.74 21.89 0.78
C SER A 142 12.16 22.75 -0.40
N THR A 143 12.51 24.01 -0.16
CA THR A 143 13.33 24.75 -1.13
C THR A 143 14.65 23.98 -1.32
N PRO A 144 15.10 23.68 -2.55
CA PRO A 144 16.33 22.92 -2.76
C PRO A 144 17.54 23.65 -2.15
N LYS A 145 18.21 23.02 -1.19
CA LYS A 145 19.54 23.47 -0.69
C LYS A 145 20.63 23.22 -1.74
N ASN A 146 20.41 22.24 -2.62
CA ASN A 146 21.37 21.68 -3.56
C ASN A 146 20.90 21.89 -5.01
N ALA A 147 21.85 21.85 -5.97
CA ALA A 147 21.58 22.03 -7.40
C ALA A 147 20.85 20.84 -8.09
N ALA A 148 20.48 19.79 -7.34
CA ALA A 148 19.84 18.58 -7.87
C ALA A 148 18.57 18.22 -7.04
N PRO A 149 17.42 18.84 -7.36
CA PRO A 149 16.12 18.58 -6.71
C PRO A 149 15.76 17.08 -6.59
N GLY A 150 15.23 16.65 -5.45
CA GLY A 150 14.82 15.26 -5.23
C GLY A 150 15.96 14.25 -5.05
N LEU A 151 17.23 14.66 -5.09
CA LEU A 151 18.40 13.81 -4.81
C LEU A 151 18.91 13.96 -3.36
N GLU A 152 18.00 14.23 -2.42
CA GLU A 152 18.22 14.27 -0.98
C GLU A 152 17.10 13.45 -0.33
N ASP A 153 17.43 12.31 0.27
CA ASP A 153 16.45 11.46 0.97
C ASP A 153 16.67 11.56 2.48
N CYS A 154 15.89 12.42 3.13
CA CYS A 154 16.00 12.67 4.57
C CYS A 154 15.36 11.54 5.41
N ASP A 155 14.54 10.69 4.80
CA ASP A 155 13.75 9.63 5.41
C ASP A 155 14.28 8.22 5.07
N GLY A 156 15.10 8.12 4.01
CA GLY A 156 15.72 6.90 3.49
C GLY A 156 14.82 5.93 2.70
N HIS A 157 13.51 6.10 2.84
CA HIS A 157 12.51 5.21 2.25
C HIS A 157 12.56 5.17 0.71
N GLY A 158 12.68 6.33 0.05
CA GLY A 158 12.75 6.41 -1.41
C GLY A 158 14.03 5.80 -2.00
N THR A 159 15.15 5.85 -1.26
CA THR A 159 16.40 5.19 -1.66
C THR A 159 16.30 3.67 -1.58
N GLU A 160 15.63 3.16 -0.54
CA GLU A 160 15.31 1.73 -0.40
C GLU A 160 14.35 1.27 -1.53
N VAL A 161 13.34 2.08 -1.86
CA VAL A 161 12.43 1.82 -3.01
C VAL A 161 13.19 1.80 -4.35
N ALA A 162 14.02 2.82 -4.61
CA ALA A 162 14.84 2.89 -5.82
C ALA A 162 15.82 1.72 -5.95
N GLY A 163 16.33 1.23 -4.82
CA GLY A 163 17.18 0.04 -4.73
C GLY A 163 16.50 -1.22 -5.23
N ILE A 164 15.27 -1.50 -4.78
CA ILE A 164 14.48 -2.67 -5.21
C ILE A 164 14.21 -2.61 -6.73
N ILE A 165 13.97 -1.41 -7.28
CA ILE A 165 13.75 -1.23 -8.72
C ILE A 165 15.04 -1.48 -9.51
N ALA A 166 16.14 -0.78 -9.19
CA ALA A 166 17.28 -0.68 -10.11
C ALA A 166 18.68 -0.65 -9.45
N GLY A 167 18.82 -1.04 -8.19
CA GLY A 167 20.12 -1.17 -7.53
C GLY A 167 21.02 -2.22 -8.21
N LYS A 168 22.25 -1.85 -8.56
CA LYS A 168 23.20 -2.72 -9.27
C LYS A 168 24.58 -2.69 -8.58
N PRO A 169 24.91 -3.69 -7.73
CA PRO A 169 26.25 -3.82 -7.19
C PRO A 169 27.29 -4.02 -8.31
N ASP A 170 28.52 -3.56 -8.05
CA ASP A 170 29.67 -3.85 -8.91
C ASP A 170 30.35 -5.19 -8.56
N ASP A 171 30.17 -5.66 -7.32
CA ASP A 171 30.72 -6.92 -6.83
C ASP A 171 29.74 -8.07 -7.10
N PRO A 172 30.11 -9.09 -7.91
CA PRO A 172 29.26 -10.24 -8.18
C PRO A 172 29.06 -11.18 -6.99
N GLU A 173 29.80 -11.03 -5.88
CA GLU A 173 29.54 -11.78 -4.63
C GLU A 173 28.37 -11.21 -3.81
N VAL A 174 27.87 -10.00 -4.14
CA VAL A 174 26.70 -9.42 -3.48
C VAL A 174 25.42 -10.08 -4.01
N GLY A 175 24.67 -10.75 -3.11
CA GLY A 175 23.47 -11.49 -3.48
C GLY A 175 22.27 -10.62 -3.88
N PHE A 176 22.25 -9.36 -3.47
CA PHE A 176 21.19 -8.39 -3.79
C PHE A 176 21.33 -7.83 -5.22
N VAL A 177 20.24 -7.78 -5.98
CA VAL A 177 20.14 -6.96 -7.19
C VAL A 177 18.71 -6.41 -7.34
N GLY A 178 18.56 -5.15 -7.75
CA GLY A 178 17.27 -4.59 -8.12
C GLY A 178 16.65 -5.34 -9.30
N VAL A 179 15.33 -5.31 -9.44
CA VAL A 179 14.60 -6.12 -10.45
C VAL A 179 15.03 -5.77 -11.88
N ALA A 180 15.11 -4.48 -12.19
CA ALA A 180 15.53 -3.91 -13.48
C ALA A 180 16.83 -3.08 -13.31
N PRO A 181 17.98 -3.72 -13.09
CA PRO A 181 19.21 -3.07 -12.65
C PRO A 181 19.89 -2.19 -13.71
N ASP A 182 19.41 -2.19 -14.96
CA ASP A 182 19.89 -1.30 -16.03
C ASP A 182 18.94 -0.11 -16.29
N SER A 183 17.79 -0.04 -15.60
CA SER A 183 16.85 1.09 -15.72
C SER A 183 17.39 2.37 -15.09
N THR A 184 16.88 3.51 -15.56
CA THR A 184 17.10 4.84 -14.97
C THR A 184 16.03 5.14 -13.93
N ILE A 185 16.44 5.53 -12.73
CA ILE A 185 15.57 6.08 -11.68
C ILE A 185 15.47 7.59 -11.85
N VAL A 186 14.25 8.12 -11.85
CA VAL A 186 13.98 9.56 -11.84
C VAL A 186 13.31 9.90 -10.52
N SER A 187 14.01 10.62 -9.65
CA SER A 187 13.58 10.85 -8.26
C SER A 187 12.74 12.12 -8.11
N TYR A 188 11.56 11.99 -7.52
CA TYR A 188 10.68 13.10 -7.15
C TYR A 188 10.43 13.04 -5.64
N ARG A 189 11.02 13.97 -4.88
CA ARG A 189 10.75 14.07 -3.44
C ARG A 189 9.41 14.79 -3.23
N GLN A 190 8.42 14.04 -2.80
CA GLN A 190 7.03 14.48 -2.65
C GLN A 190 6.56 14.48 -1.20
N LEU A 191 7.08 13.57 -0.37
CA LEU A 191 6.71 13.39 1.04
C LEU A 191 7.96 13.45 1.94
N SER A 192 7.80 13.89 3.19
CA SER A 192 8.77 13.62 4.27
C SER A 192 8.10 13.67 5.65
N GLU A 193 8.44 12.72 6.54
CA GLU A 193 8.04 12.72 7.95
C GLU A 193 9.04 13.43 8.87
N ASN A 194 10.15 13.91 8.30
CA ASN A 194 11.20 14.66 8.97
C ASN A 194 11.10 16.18 8.69
N TYR A 195 10.04 16.59 7.97
CA TYR A 195 9.67 17.99 7.68
C TYR A 195 8.21 18.25 8.05
N GLU A 196 7.93 19.42 8.66
CA GLU A 196 6.59 19.86 9.06
C GLU A 196 6.24 21.23 8.44
N PRO A 197 4.94 21.58 8.29
CA PRO A 197 4.54 22.90 7.82
C PRO A 197 5.12 24.02 8.69
N ASP A 198 5.75 25.01 8.09
CA ASP A 198 6.26 26.16 8.83
C ASP A 198 5.11 27.14 9.14
N THR A 199 4.66 27.13 10.39
CA THR A 199 3.62 28.02 10.92
C THR A 199 4.17 29.33 11.48
N THR A 200 5.47 29.58 11.36
CA THR A 200 6.12 30.80 11.85
C THR A 200 5.60 32.01 11.06
N PRO A 201 5.00 33.03 11.72
CA PRO A 201 4.56 34.23 11.02
C PRO A 201 5.76 34.91 10.35
N PRO A 202 5.65 35.38 9.08
CA PRO A 202 6.75 36.08 8.42
C PRO A 202 7.15 37.28 9.25
N SER A 203 8.39 37.30 9.73
CA SER A 203 8.89 38.35 10.62
C SER A 203 8.76 39.70 9.92
N SER A 204 7.96 40.61 10.49
CA SER A 204 7.90 41.98 10.01
C SER A 204 9.29 42.60 10.12
N SER A 205 9.92 42.86 8.98
CA SER A 205 11.27 43.44 8.90
C SER A 205 11.24 44.90 9.35
N SER A 206 11.31 45.10 10.67
CA SER A 206 11.66 46.41 11.24
C SER A 206 13.04 46.80 10.69
N PRO A 207 13.21 48.02 10.13
CA PRO A 207 14.50 48.46 9.63
C PRO A 207 15.57 48.42 10.73
N PRO A 208 16.85 48.20 10.41
CA PRO A 208 17.91 48.18 11.41
C PRO A 208 17.97 49.54 12.13
N ALA A 209 17.73 49.53 13.44
CA ALA A 209 17.95 50.72 14.25
C ALA A 209 19.46 51.02 14.28
N SER A 210 19.86 52.14 13.70
CA SER A 210 21.25 52.60 13.73
C SER A 210 21.62 53.06 15.14
N SER A 211 22.48 52.31 15.84
CA SER A 211 23.13 52.77 17.08
C SER A 211 24.65 52.56 17.02
N SER A 212 25.34 53.65 16.68
CA SER A 212 26.78 53.82 16.91
C SER A 212 27.11 53.83 18.41
N GLY A 213 28.12 53.10 18.87
CA GLY A 213 28.46 53.18 20.31
C GLY A 213 29.60 52.33 20.90
N THR A 214 30.82 52.36 20.34
CA THR A 214 32.13 52.09 21.02
C THR A 214 32.42 50.71 21.67
N PRO A 215 33.68 50.23 21.69
CA PRO A 215 34.03 48.89 22.14
C PRO A 215 34.50 48.82 23.60
N SER A 216 34.37 47.65 24.24
CA SER A 216 35.13 47.29 25.43
C SER A 216 35.62 45.84 25.35
N SER A 217 36.75 45.59 25.99
CA SER A 217 37.54 44.35 25.90
C SER A 217 37.30 43.42 27.08
N SER A 218 37.50 42.10 26.90
CA SER A 218 38.34 41.27 27.81
C SER A 218 38.48 39.79 27.40
N THR A 219 39.74 39.39 27.17
CA THR A 219 40.39 38.12 27.56
C THR A 219 39.68 36.75 27.45
N ASN A 220 40.26 35.87 26.60
CA ASN A 220 40.25 34.41 26.80
C ASN A 220 41.32 33.97 27.83
N PRO A 221 41.11 32.84 28.53
CA PRO A 221 42.14 31.81 28.70
C PRO A 221 41.61 30.38 28.37
N PRO A 222 42.46 29.32 28.33
CA PRO A 222 42.40 28.37 27.21
C PRO A 222 42.00 26.92 27.55
N ALA A 223 42.03 26.08 26.52
CA ALA A 223 41.63 24.66 26.53
C ALA A 223 42.45 23.77 27.48
N GLY A 224 41.78 22.73 27.99
CA GLY A 224 42.38 21.58 28.65
C GLY A 224 41.79 20.29 28.08
N SER A 225 42.65 19.38 27.63
CA SER A 225 42.31 18.03 27.21
C SER A 225 42.15 17.11 28.42
N GLU A 226 41.19 16.19 28.41
CA GLU A 226 41.45 14.82 28.88
C GLU A 226 40.42 13.79 28.40
N SER A 227 40.89 12.56 28.20
CA SER A 227 40.10 11.41 27.78
C SER A 227 39.63 10.59 28.98
N SER A 228 38.33 10.34 29.11
CA SER A 228 37.84 9.24 29.95
C SER A 228 36.43 8.78 29.56
N LEU A 229 36.30 7.51 29.15
CA LEU A 229 35.05 6.75 29.23
C LEU A 229 34.87 6.27 30.67
N PRO A 230 33.66 6.38 31.23
CA PRO A 230 33.14 5.31 32.10
C PRO A 230 31.63 5.06 31.80
N PRO A 231 30.90 4.21 32.55
CA PRO A 231 30.70 2.84 32.12
C PRO A 231 29.22 2.47 31.89
N SER A 232 28.99 1.31 31.28
CA SER A 232 27.67 0.70 31.14
C SER A 232 27.04 0.35 32.49
N GLY A 233 25.81 0.78 32.75
CA GLY A 233 24.97 0.16 33.79
C GLY A 233 23.81 1.02 34.31
N GLY A 234 22.59 0.46 34.30
CA GLY A 234 21.44 0.95 35.08
C GLY A 234 20.35 1.59 34.22
N GLY A 235 19.22 0.91 34.07
CA GLY A 235 18.08 1.44 33.34
C GLY A 235 17.33 2.53 34.10
N GLY A 236 16.90 3.55 33.36
CA GLY A 236 15.89 4.54 33.74
C GLY A 236 15.21 4.98 32.45
N GLY A 237 13.88 5.02 32.43
CA GLY A 237 13.16 5.43 31.22
C GLY A 237 13.45 6.89 30.93
N SER A 238 14.06 7.18 29.77
CA SER A 238 14.09 8.52 29.20
C SER A 238 12.98 8.62 28.17
N GLU A 239 12.22 9.71 28.26
CA GLU A 239 11.45 10.21 27.12
C GLU A 239 12.42 10.39 25.94
N GLY A 240 12.03 9.92 24.75
CA GLY A 240 12.88 9.95 23.57
C GLY A 240 13.07 11.39 23.08
N ASP A 241 14.28 11.72 22.66
CA ASP A 241 14.57 13.02 22.05
C ASP A 241 13.79 13.15 20.73
N GLU A 242 12.77 14.01 20.72
CA GLU A 242 11.86 14.25 19.58
C GLU A 242 12.60 14.73 18.30
N THR A 243 13.87 15.13 18.41
CA THR A 243 14.70 15.56 17.28
C THR A 243 15.44 14.42 16.56
N SER A 244 15.41 13.20 17.12
CA SER A 244 16.11 12.03 16.59
C SER A 244 15.64 11.64 15.17
N PRO A 245 16.54 11.23 14.26
CA PRO A 245 16.16 10.74 12.94
C PRO A 245 15.14 9.59 13.01
N GLY A 246 14.20 9.58 12.07
CA GLY A 246 13.15 8.57 11.97
C GLY A 246 13.04 7.98 10.57
N GLN A 247 13.03 6.64 10.53
CA GLN A 247 12.49 5.84 9.43
C GLN A 247 11.33 5.02 10.02
N THR A 248 10.08 5.40 9.75
CA THR A 248 8.93 4.68 10.30
C THR A 248 8.55 3.50 9.40
N ASN A 249 8.11 2.40 10.02
CA ASN A 249 7.55 1.26 9.29
C ASN A 249 6.06 1.44 8.94
N SER A 250 5.48 2.61 9.24
CA SER A 250 4.12 2.97 8.85
C SER A 250 4.00 3.28 7.36
N GLY A 251 2.79 3.12 6.80
CA GLY A 251 2.50 3.55 5.43
C GLY A 251 2.81 5.03 5.23
N ARG A 252 3.26 5.39 4.02
CA ARG A 252 3.73 6.73 3.70
C ARG A 252 2.54 7.65 3.37
N GLN A 253 1.80 7.99 4.42
CA GLN A 253 0.51 8.67 4.36
C GLN A 253 0.65 10.18 4.09
N LEU A 254 0.14 10.65 2.95
CA LEU A 254 -0.04 12.05 2.56
C LEU A 254 -1.12 12.73 3.41
N GLU A 255 -1.06 14.06 3.50
CA GLU A 255 -1.96 14.87 4.34
C GLU A 255 -1.91 14.52 5.84
N LYS A 256 -0.94 13.71 6.28
CA LYS A 256 -0.70 13.37 7.68
C LYS A 256 -0.26 14.62 8.44
N ALA A 257 -0.94 14.90 9.55
CA ALA A 257 -0.67 16.09 10.36
C ALA A 257 0.80 16.11 10.85
N GLY A 258 1.47 17.26 10.68
CA GLY A 258 2.88 17.42 11.05
C GLY A 258 3.90 16.89 10.03
N THR A 259 3.48 16.48 8.83
CA THR A 259 4.39 15.99 7.77
C THR A 259 4.29 16.83 6.49
N ALA A 260 5.28 16.68 5.60
CA ALA A 260 5.29 17.29 4.28
C ALA A 260 4.78 16.31 3.21
N GLY A 261 4.01 16.81 2.24
CA GLY A 261 3.43 16.05 1.14
C GLY A 261 1.89 16.03 1.13
N THR A 262 1.32 16.34 -0.03
CA THR A 262 -0.13 16.55 -0.22
C THR A 262 -0.64 15.87 -1.49
N LEU A 263 -1.96 15.66 -1.58
CA LEU A 263 -2.58 15.13 -2.80
C LEU A 263 -2.41 16.09 -3.99
N LYS A 264 -2.34 17.41 -3.73
CA LYS A 264 -2.01 18.43 -4.74
C LYS A 264 -0.63 18.17 -5.36
N THR A 265 0.42 18.09 -4.54
CA THR A 265 1.78 17.87 -5.08
C THR A 265 1.95 16.50 -5.73
N LEU A 266 1.24 15.47 -5.25
CA LEU A 266 1.19 14.17 -5.93
C LEU A 266 0.60 14.30 -7.35
N ALA A 267 -0.54 14.96 -7.50
CA ALA A 267 -1.19 15.18 -8.80
C ALA A 267 -0.32 15.99 -9.77
N GLU A 268 0.33 17.05 -9.27
CA GLU A 268 1.27 17.88 -10.03
C GLU A 268 2.42 17.05 -10.60
N ILE A 269 3.07 16.22 -9.78
CA ILE A 269 4.19 15.38 -10.21
C ILE A 269 3.76 14.39 -11.29
N ILE A 270 2.64 13.66 -11.07
CA ILE A 270 2.14 12.66 -12.02
C ILE A 270 1.84 13.31 -13.37
N HIS A 271 1.13 14.44 -13.37
CA HIS A 271 0.80 15.19 -14.59
C HIS A 271 2.07 15.75 -15.26
N GLY A 272 3.02 16.28 -14.48
CA GLY A 272 4.28 16.80 -14.97
C GLY A 272 5.17 15.74 -15.64
N ILE A 273 5.29 14.55 -15.02
CA ILE A 273 6.00 13.39 -15.60
C ILE A 273 5.39 13.04 -16.96
N ALA A 274 4.05 13.01 -17.04
CA ALA A 274 3.32 12.67 -18.26
C ALA A 274 3.50 13.73 -19.36
N GLN A 275 3.33 15.02 -19.06
CA GLN A 275 3.50 16.11 -20.03
C GLN A 275 4.92 16.19 -20.61
N ARG A 276 5.94 15.85 -19.82
CA ARG A 276 7.35 15.94 -20.20
C ARG A 276 7.96 14.61 -20.64
N HIS A 277 7.16 13.53 -20.61
CA HIS A 277 7.58 12.15 -20.87
C HIS A 277 8.85 11.74 -20.09
N GLU A 278 8.93 12.14 -18.81
CA GLU A 278 10.14 11.94 -18.00
C GLU A 278 10.36 10.49 -17.55
N ALA A 279 9.30 9.67 -17.57
CA ALA A 279 9.34 8.25 -17.28
C ALA A 279 8.26 7.50 -18.08
N SER A 280 8.43 6.18 -18.19
CA SER A 280 7.45 5.26 -18.82
C SER A 280 6.81 4.30 -17.80
N VAL A 281 7.31 4.31 -16.58
CA VAL A 281 6.75 3.65 -15.40
C VAL A 281 6.81 4.65 -14.25
N ILE A 282 5.73 4.79 -13.48
CA ILE A 282 5.66 5.58 -12.25
C ILE A 282 5.43 4.61 -11.09
N ASN A 283 6.33 4.63 -10.10
CA ASN A 283 6.15 3.97 -8.82
C ASN A 283 5.77 5.02 -7.76
N MET A 284 4.62 4.82 -7.12
CA MET A 284 4.16 5.61 -5.96
C MET A 284 4.13 4.70 -4.73
N SER A 285 5.06 4.96 -3.81
CA SER A 285 5.10 4.27 -2.51
C SER A 285 4.35 5.04 -1.42
N VAL A 286 3.78 6.19 -1.77
CA VAL A 286 2.97 7.07 -0.94
C VAL A 286 1.49 6.77 -1.10
N ASP A 287 0.73 6.92 -0.03
CA ASP A 287 -0.71 6.65 0.02
C ASP A 287 -1.46 7.78 0.75
N ASN A 288 -2.79 7.84 0.64
CA ASN A 288 -3.64 8.63 1.49
C ASN A 288 -4.83 7.78 1.93
N CYS A 289 -4.82 7.38 3.19
CA CYS A 289 -5.95 6.68 3.80
C CYS A 289 -6.95 7.66 4.42
N ARG A 290 -8.24 7.40 4.20
CA ARG A 290 -9.34 8.11 4.86
C ARG A 290 -10.59 7.24 4.99
N THR A 291 -11.51 7.61 5.88
CA THR A 291 -12.83 6.98 5.98
C THR A 291 -13.60 7.06 4.65
N ALA A 292 -14.22 5.94 4.26
CA ALA A 292 -15.08 5.85 3.08
C ALA A 292 -16.45 6.50 3.36
N THR A 293 -16.57 7.77 3.01
CA THR A 293 -17.78 8.61 3.21
C THR A 293 -18.72 8.65 2.02
N GLY A 294 -18.36 8.03 0.89
CA GLY A 294 -19.08 8.16 -0.39
C GLY A 294 -18.84 9.46 -1.15
N SER A 295 -18.01 10.36 -0.61
CA SER A 295 -17.49 11.52 -1.32
C SER A 295 -16.06 11.28 -1.81
N ILE A 296 -15.68 11.97 -2.88
CA ILE A 296 -14.29 12.19 -3.30
C ILE A 296 -13.89 13.61 -2.88
N THR A 297 -12.64 13.82 -2.46
CA THR A 297 -12.08 15.14 -2.12
C THR A 297 -11.52 15.83 -3.37
N GLU A 298 -11.26 17.14 -3.30
CA GLU A 298 -10.66 17.87 -4.41
C GLU A 298 -9.25 17.38 -4.76
N GLY A 299 -8.41 17.07 -3.75
CA GLY A 299 -7.09 16.50 -3.98
C GLY A 299 -7.15 15.11 -4.63
N GLU A 300 -8.11 14.28 -4.24
CA GLU A 300 -8.33 12.99 -4.91
C GLU A 300 -8.81 13.14 -6.35
N GLN A 301 -9.67 14.13 -6.65
CA GLN A 301 -10.07 14.44 -8.04
C GLN A 301 -8.87 14.87 -8.88
N GLN A 302 -7.97 15.68 -8.33
CA GLN A 302 -6.73 16.10 -9.00
C GLN A 302 -5.82 14.90 -9.28
N VAL A 303 -5.62 14.01 -8.28
CA VAL A 303 -4.81 12.78 -8.46
C VAL A 303 -5.48 11.83 -9.46
N GLN A 304 -6.81 11.67 -9.41
CA GLN A 304 -7.56 10.82 -10.34
C GLN A 304 -7.39 11.28 -11.79
N ALA A 305 -7.54 12.58 -12.05
CA ALA A 305 -7.33 13.15 -13.37
C ALA A 305 -5.85 13.00 -13.81
N ALA A 306 -4.89 13.20 -12.91
CA ALA A 306 -3.47 13.06 -13.20
C ALA A 306 -3.06 11.60 -13.54
N VAL A 307 -3.53 10.59 -12.79
CA VAL A 307 -3.24 9.18 -13.13
C VAL A 307 -3.92 8.74 -14.41
N HIS A 308 -5.15 9.20 -14.67
CA HIS A 308 -5.86 8.95 -15.92
C HIS A 308 -5.10 9.53 -17.12
N PHE A 309 -4.64 10.79 -17.00
CA PHE A 309 -3.82 11.43 -18.01
C PHE A 309 -2.50 10.67 -18.22
N ALA A 310 -1.78 10.30 -17.17
CA ALA A 310 -0.54 9.53 -17.29
C ALA A 310 -0.74 8.17 -17.99
N ALA A 311 -1.78 7.42 -17.63
CA ALA A 311 -2.14 6.18 -18.31
C ALA A 311 -2.48 6.41 -19.81
N SER A 312 -3.20 7.50 -20.13
CA SER A 312 -3.47 7.90 -21.53
C SER A 312 -2.20 8.24 -22.32
N GLN A 313 -1.16 8.77 -21.65
CA GLN A 313 0.16 9.05 -22.22
C GLN A 313 1.06 7.80 -22.28
N ASN A 314 0.48 6.60 -22.21
CA ASN A 314 1.19 5.33 -22.27
C ASN A 314 2.24 5.18 -21.14
N ILE A 315 1.92 5.61 -19.92
CA ILE A 315 2.75 5.41 -18.72
C ILE A 315 2.11 4.36 -17.82
N VAL A 316 2.90 3.39 -17.36
CA VAL A 316 2.43 2.38 -16.39
C VAL A 316 2.47 3.01 -15.00
N VAL A 317 1.32 3.14 -14.33
CA VAL A 317 1.22 3.75 -13.01
C VAL A 317 1.01 2.65 -11.96
N ILE A 318 1.88 2.59 -10.95
CA ILE A 318 1.91 1.54 -9.91
C ILE A 318 1.88 2.20 -8.53
N ALA A 319 1.08 1.65 -7.62
CA ALA A 319 0.90 2.19 -6.27
C ALA A 319 0.91 1.10 -5.18
N ALA A 320 1.53 1.41 -4.04
CA ALA A 320 1.41 0.61 -2.82
C ALA A 320 -0.06 0.54 -2.35
N ALA A 321 -0.58 -0.63 -1.99
CA ALA A 321 -1.98 -0.79 -1.56
C ALA A 321 -2.34 -0.10 -0.22
N GLY A 322 -1.33 0.34 0.54
CA GLY A 322 -1.47 0.95 1.87
C GLY A 322 -1.14 -0.02 3.00
N ASN A 323 -0.66 0.51 4.12
CA ASN A 323 -0.35 -0.26 5.33
C ASN A 323 -1.38 0.03 6.43
N ALA A 324 -1.94 -1.01 7.05
CA ALA A 324 -2.99 -0.90 8.04
C ALA A 324 -2.47 -0.33 9.37
N THR A 325 -3.11 0.75 9.83
CA THR A 325 -2.78 1.48 11.06
C THR A 325 -4.05 2.03 11.70
N ASP A 326 -3.96 2.71 12.84
CA ASP A 326 -5.10 3.42 13.44
C ASP A 326 -5.65 4.54 12.54
N THR A 327 -4.80 5.16 11.69
CA THR A 327 -5.19 6.18 10.70
C THR A 327 -5.53 5.61 9.33
N CYS A 328 -5.25 4.33 9.10
CA CYS A 328 -5.57 3.57 7.90
C CYS A 328 -6.18 2.20 8.27
N PRO A 329 -7.41 2.15 8.84
CA PRO A 329 -7.93 0.90 9.37
C PRO A 329 -8.26 -0.11 8.26
N GLN A 330 -8.05 -1.39 8.55
CA GLN A 330 -8.21 -2.50 7.61
C GLN A 330 -9.66 -2.64 7.10
N ASN A 331 -9.79 -3.00 5.81
CA ASN A 331 -11.07 -3.36 5.18
C ASN A 331 -11.35 -4.86 5.41
N ASP A 332 -11.85 -5.17 6.60
CA ASP A 332 -12.19 -6.52 7.09
C ASP A 332 -13.70 -6.85 7.03
N GLN A 333 -14.52 -5.93 6.50
CA GLN A 333 -15.98 -6.10 6.46
C GLN A 333 -16.43 -7.10 5.38
N PRO A 334 -17.52 -7.88 5.59
CA PRO A 334 -17.90 -8.96 4.67
C PRO A 334 -18.26 -8.52 3.23
N ASP A 335 -18.73 -7.29 3.04
CA ASP A 335 -18.98 -6.73 1.69
C ASP A 335 -17.80 -5.84 1.28
N SER A 336 -16.89 -6.38 0.47
CA SER A 336 -15.73 -5.66 -0.03
C SER A 336 -16.08 -4.44 -0.88
N ARG A 337 -17.32 -4.34 -1.38
CA ARG A 337 -17.81 -3.18 -2.14
C ARG A 337 -18.11 -1.97 -1.24
N LYS A 338 -18.11 -2.16 0.08
CA LYS A 338 -18.36 -1.14 1.11
C LYS A 338 -17.15 -1.01 2.05
N PRO A 339 -15.99 -0.55 1.54
CA PRO A 339 -14.79 -0.38 2.35
C PRO A 339 -15.05 0.53 3.55
N LYS A 340 -14.34 0.31 4.65
CA LYS A 340 -14.22 1.26 5.78
C LYS A 340 -13.30 2.41 5.41
N THR A 341 -12.23 2.10 4.68
CA THR A 341 -11.12 3.00 4.35
C THR A 341 -10.88 3.02 2.85
N ILE A 342 -10.83 4.22 2.27
CA ILE A 342 -10.32 4.46 0.91
C ILE A 342 -8.81 4.68 1.01
N VAL A 343 -8.06 4.12 0.05
CA VAL A 343 -6.62 4.36 -0.10
C VAL A 343 -6.36 4.94 -1.49
N THR A 344 -5.93 6.20 -1.55
CA THR A 344 -5.60 6.93 -2.77
C THR A 344 -4.08 6.98 -2.95
N PRO A 345 -3.50 6.81 -4.16
CA PRO A 345 -4.12 6.53 -5.46
C PRO A 345 -4.58 5.09 -5.78
N PRO A 346 -4.32 4.00 -5.00
CA PRO A 346 -4.78 2.64 -5.33
C PRO A 346 -6.23 2.50 -5.77
N TRP A 347 -7.14 3.27 -5.17
CA TRP A 347 -8.57 3.29 -5.49
C TRP A 347 -8.88 3.49 -6.98
N PHE A 348 -8.01 4.16 -7.74
CA PHE A 348 -8.17 4.41 -9.18
C PHE A 348 -7.70 3.23 -10.05
N ALA A 349 -8.19 2.03 -9.74
CA ALA A 349 -7.67 0.74 -10.22
C ALA A 349 -7.75 0.45 -11.74
N ASP A 350 -8.48 1.29 -12.49
CA ASP A 350 -8.56 1.22 -13.97
C ASP A 350 -7.31 1.78 -14.66
N ASP A 351 -6.63 2.74 -14.02
CA ASP A 351 -5.41 3.38 -14.52
C ASP A 351 -4.20 3.16 -13.58
N VAL A 352 -4.42 2.71 -12.33
CA VAL A 352 -3.37 2.43 -11.34
C VAL A 352 -3.30 0.93 -11.01
N LEU A 353 -2.13 0.32 -11.17
CA LEU A 353 -1.84 -1.02 -10.69
C LEU A 353 -1.50 -0.98 -9.19
N SER A 354 -2.51 -1.19 -8.34
CA SER A 354 -2.33 -1.34 -6.89
C SER A 354 -1.61 -2.65 -6.52
N VAL A 355 -0.69 -2.59 -5.56
CA VAL A 355 0.17 -3.71 -5.16
C VAL A 355 0.05 -4.01 -3.66
N GLY A 356 -0.49 -5.18 -3.33
CA GLY A 356 -0.50 -5.74 -1.97
C GLY A 356 0.84 -6.37 -1.58
N ALA A 357 1.05 -6.60 -0.29
CA ALA A 357 2.27 -7.20 0.25
C ALA A 357 2.04 -8.67 0.66
N ILE A 358 3.03 -9.52 0.36
CA ILE A 358 3.15 -10.87 0.94
C ILE A 358 4.37 -10.99 1.87
N ASP A 359 4.30 -11.95 2.79
CA ASP A 359 5.41 -12.38 3.63
C ASP A 359 6.23 -13.52 3.01
N SER A 360 7.32 -13.91 3.69
CA SER A 360 8.24 -14.96 3.24
C SER A 360 7.66 -16.38 3.25
N THR A 361 6.44 -16.58 3.76
CA THR A 361 5.67 -17.82 3.61
C THR A 361 4.80 -17.85 2.35
N GLY A 362 4.69 -16.71 1.64
CA GLY A 362 3.74 -16.49 0.57
C GLY A 362 2.34 -16.09 1.05
N SER A 363 2.17 -15.86 2.36
CA SER A 363 0.90 -15.38 2.94
C SER A 363 0.75 -13.88 2.74
N VAL A 364 -0.49 -13.39 2.75
CA VAL A 364 -0.78 -11.94 2.75
C VAL A 364 -0.17 -11.32 4.01
N ALA A 365 0.65 -10.29 3.84
CA ALA A 365 1.27 -9.60 4.97
C ALA A 365 0.16 -8.95 5.84
N PRO A 366 0.14 -9.13 7.18
CA PRO A 366 -0.99 -8.70 8.01
C PRO A 366 -1.33 -7.20 7.96
N PHE A 367 -0.35 -6.37 7.61
CA PHE A 367 -0.54 -4.92 7.42
C PHE A 367 -1.03 -4.54 6.02
N SER A 368 -1.05 -5.43 5.02
CA SER A 368 -1.45 -5.06 3.65
C SER A 368 -2.93 -4.67 3.64
N VAL A 369 -3.26 -3.42 3.30
CA VAL A 369 -4.67 -2.98 3.26
C VAL A 369 -5.39 -3.70 2.14
N HIS A 370 -6.51 -4.33 2.49
CA HIS A 370 -7.37 -5.03 1.54
C HIS A 370 -8.23 -4.03 0.76
N GLY A 371 -8.56 -4.36 -0.48
CA GLY A 371 -9.50 -3.57 -1.24
C GLY A 371 -9.87 -4.19 -2.58
N PRO A 372 -11.05 -3.89 -3.13
CA PRO A 372 -11.44 -4.31 -4.47
C PRO A 372 -10.53 -3.74 -5.57
N TRP A 373 -9.78 -2.67 -5.25
CA TRP A 373 -8.76 -2.07 -6.11
C TRP A 373 -7.43 -2.86 -6.19
N VAL A 374 -7.09 -3.72 -5.22
CA VAL A 374 -5.78 -4.40 -5.19
C VAL A 374 -5.56 -5.18 -6.49
N GLY A 375 -4.48 -4.88 -7.21
CA GLY A 375 -4.27 -5.34 -8.58
C GLY A 375 -3.51 -6.66 -8.63
N VAL A 376 -2.37 -6.71 -7.95
CA VAL A 376 -1.47 -7.86 -7.76
C VAL A 376 -0.82 -7.78 -6.37
N ALA A 377 0.02 -8.74 -5.99
CA ALA A 377 0.89 -8.66 -4.83
C ALA A 377 2.37 -8.95 -5.14
N ALA A 378 3.25 -8.54 -4.22
CA ALA A 378 4.69 -8.80 -4.28
C ALA A 378 5.30 -8.88 -2.84
N PRO A 379 6.54 -9.38 -2.68
CA PRO A 379 7.27 -9.39 -1.41
C PRO A 379 7.30 -8.02 -0.73
N GLY A 380 6.85 -7.95 0.53
CA GLY A 380 6.77 -6.69 1.29
C GLY A 380 7.24 -6.79 2.74
N THR A 381 7.96 -7.85 3.13
CA THR A 381 8.50 -8.05 4.50
C THR A 381 9.97 -8.48 4.44
N GLN A 382 10.72 -8.33 5.53
CA GLN A 382 12.15 -8.72 5.61
C GLN A 382 12.94 -8.19 4.41
N ILE A 383 12.68 -6.93 4.05
CA ILE A 383 13.21 -6.31 2.85
C ILE A 383 14.68 -5.95 3.09
N ILE A 384 15.46 -6.13 2.04
CA ILE A 384 16.84 -5.69 1.93
C ILE A 384 16.87 -4.74 0.74
N SER A 385 17.47 -3.57 0.91
CA SER A 385 17.71 -2.63 -0.18
C SER A 385 18.94 -1.77 0.05
N LEU A 386 19.18 -0.78 -0.81
CA LEU A 386 20.30 0.16 -0.69
C LEU A 386 20.26 0.89 0.66
N ASP A 387 21.43 1.09 1.26
CA ASP A 387 21.58 1.93 2.45
C ASP A 387 21.30 3.41 2.09
N PRO A 388 20.30 4.05 2.71
CA PRO A 388 19.94 5.44 2.40
C PRO A 388 20.90 6.50 2.94
N ALA A 389 21.81 6.15 3.85
CA ALA A 389 22.69 7.12 4.48
C ALA A 389 23.64 7.78 3.46
N GLU A 390 23.81 9.10 3.59
CA GLU A 390 24.68 9.88 2.71
C GLU A 390 26.11 9.31 2.69
N GLY A 391 26.65 9.13 1.49
CA GLY A 391 27.99 8.56 1.29
C GLY A 391 28.09 7.06 1.58
N SER A 392 26.98 6.34 1.78
CA SER A 392 27.02 4.89 1.85
C SER A 392 27.23 4.22 0.49
N ALA A 393 27.65 2.96 0.55
CA ALA A 393 27.87 2.03 -0.55
C ALA A 393 27.37 0.63 -0.16
N GLY A 394 26.36 0.57 0.70
CA GLY A 394 25.93 -0.62 1.43
C GLY A 394 24.49 -1.03 1.17
N LEU A 395 24.02 -1.93 2.02
CA LEU A 395 22.64 -2.39 2.08
C LEU A 395 22.07 -2.12 3.48
N ALA A 396 20.82 -1.71 3.52
CA ALA A 396 19.99 -1.67 4.72
C ALA A 396 19.00 -2.85 4.70
N ASN A 397 18.70 -3.37 5.89
CA ASN A 397 17.65 -4.36 6.16
C ASN A 397 16.83 -4.02 7.41
N LEU A 398 17.10 -2.86 8.01
CA LEU A 398 16.47 -2.36 9.24
C LEU A 398 16.18 -0.86 9.08
N THR A 399 14.98 -0.45 9.49
CA THR A 399 14.58 0.94 9.76
C THR A 399 14.80 1.27 11.24
N PHE A 400 14.89 2.56 11.57
CA PHE A 400 15.06 3.03 12.95
C PHE A 400 13.98 4.07 13.28
N GLU A 401 13.07 3.71 14.18
CA GLU A 401 12.06 4.64 14.70
C GLU A 401 12.67 5.52 15.82
N SER A 402 12.17 6.76 15.95
CA SER A 402 12.66 7.76 16.91
C SER A 402 12.72 7.18 18.33
N GLY A 403 13.95 6.94 18.84
CA GLY A 403 14.20 6.25 20.11
C GLY A 403 14.86 4.86 19.99
N ASP A 404 15.80 4.70 19.04
CA ASP A 404 16.72 3.56 18.90
C ASP A 404 16.08 2.16 18.68
N LYS A 405 14.81 2.09 18.27
CA LYS A 405 14.19 0.81 17.92
C LYS A 405 14.43 0.47 16.46
N ALA A 406 15.37 -0.44 16.24
CA ALA A 406 15.56 -1.09 14.96
C ALA A 406 14.40 -2.06 14.66
N SER A 407 13.86 -2.00 13.43
CA SER A 407 12.79 -2.87 12.95
C SER A 407 13.03 -3.31 11.50
N GLU A 408 12.54 -4.47 11.09
CA GLU A 408 12.71 -4.96 9.71
C GLU A 408 12.06 -4.01 8.69
N ILE A 409 12.72 -3.75 7.56
CA ILE A 409 12.11 -2.99 6.46
C ILE A 409 10.90 -3.78 5.92
N GLN A 410 9.71 -3.19 5.99
CA GLN A 410 8.46 -3.84 5.54
C GLN A 410 7.37 -2.82 5.18
N GLY A 411 6.48 -3.20 4.27
CA GLY A 411 5.39 -2.36 3.76
C GLY A 411 4.98 -2.70 2.33
N THR A 412 3.74 -2.35 1.98
CA THR A 412 3.26 -2.37 0.58
C THR A 412 4.04 -1.41 -0.31
N SER A 413 4.63 -0.37 0.29
CA SER A 413 5.62 0.54 -0.31
C SER A 413 6.86 -0.17 -0.88
N PHE A 414 7.25 -1.33 -0.34
CA PHE A 414 8.35 -2.15 -0.84
C PHE A 414 7.90 -3.29 -1.76
N ALA A 415 6.60 -3.62 -1.76
CA ALA A 415 6.01 -4.53 -2.74
C ALA A 415 5.83 -3.86 -4.11
N ALA A 416 5.35 -2.60 -4.13
CA ALA A 416 5.20 -1.79 -5.34
C ALA A 416 6.47 -1.73 -6.25
N PRO A 417 7.69 -1.47 -5.75
CA PRO A 417 8.89 -1.39 -6.58
C PRO A 417 9.30 -2.72 -7.24
N TYR A 418 8.95 -3.89 -6.67
CA TYR A 418 9.13 -5.16 -7.39
C TYR A 418 8.28 -5.21 -8.67
N VAL A 419 7.04 -4.71 -8.59
CA VAL A 419 6.12 -4.62 -9.73
C VAL A 419 6.55 -3.53 -10.71
N ALA A 420 7.08 -2.40 -10.23
CA ALA A 420 7.61 -1.34 -11.09
C ALA A 420 8.86 -1.79 -11.87
N GLY A 421 9.75 -2.53 -11.22
CA GLY A 421 10.87 -3.18 -11.88
C GLY A 421 10.42 -4.24 -12.88
N LEU A 422 9.40 -5.06 -12.56
CA LEU A 422 8.84 -6.01 -13.52
C LEU A 422 8.21 -5.29 -14.74
N ALA A 423 7.46 -4.21 -14.52
CA ALA A 423 6.93 -3.40 -15.61
C ALA A 423 8.06 -2.86 -16.51
N ALA A 424 9.18 -2.42 -15.94
CA ALA A 424 10.34 -2.01 -16.72
C ALA A 424 10.97 -3.16 -17.53
N LEU A 425 11.11 -4.36 -16.95
CA LEU A 425 11.57 -5.55 -17.67
C LEU A 425 10.62 -5.93 -18.82
N VAL A 426 9.29 -5.88 -18.59
CA VAL A 426 8.26 -6.16 -19.59
C VAL A 426 8.32 -5.14 -20.73
N ARG A 427 8.40 -3.84 -20.43
CA ARG A 427 8.51 -2.78 -21.45
C ARG A 427 9.81 -2.89 -22.26
N ALA A 428 10.93 -3.24 -21.63
CA ALA A 428 12.19 -3.46 -22.33
C ALA A 428 12.09 -4.63 -23.32
N LYS A 429 11.45 -5.75 -22.92
CA LYS A 429 11.31 -6.94 -23.77
C LYS A 429 10.21 -6.81 -24.84
N TYR A 430 9.13 -6.10 -24.53
CA TYR A 430 7.94 -5.95 -25.37
C TYR A 430 7.63 -4.45 -25.60
N PRO A 431 8.49 -3.71 -26.34
CA PRO A 431 8.42 -2.25 -26.44
C PRO A 431 7.16 -1.71 -27.15
N ASN A 432 6.44 -2.58 -27.86
CA ASN A 432 5.20 -2.24 -28.57
C ASN A 432 3.93 -2.35 -27.69
N LEU A 433 4.04 -2.88 -26.46
CA LEU A 433 2.89 -2.92 -25.56
C LEU A 433 2.60 -1.54 -24.98
N ASP A 434 1.33 -1.16 -24.99
CA ASP A 434 0.87 0.01 -24.24
C ASP A 434 0.80 -0.27 -22.73
N ALA A 435 0.62 0.78 -21.92
CA ALA A 435 0.60 0.67 -20.47
C ALA A 435 -0.51 -0.27 -19.95
N LYS A 436 -1.68 -0.32 -20.59
CA LYS A 436 -2.79 -1.20 -20.20
C LYS A 436 -2.48 -2.65 -20.57
N GLN A 437 -1.84 -2.89 -21.71
CA GLN A 437 -1.34 -4.21 -22.10
C GLN A 437 -0.24 -4.70 -21.15
N VAL A 438 0.71 -3.85 -20.73
CA VAL A 438 1.74 -4.19 -19.73
C VAL A 438 1.09 -4.57 -18.39
N VAL A 439 0.12 -3.78 -17.91
CA VAL A 439 -0.62 -4.07 -16.67
C VAL A 439 -1.42 -5.36 -16.78
N ASN A 440 -2.13 -5.57 -17.89
CA ASN A 440 -2.89 -6.81 -18.13
C ASN A 440 -1.97 -8.02 -18.20
N ARG A 441 -0.82 -7.91 -18.85
CA ARG A 441 0.20 -8.97 -18.91
C ARG A 441 0.70 -9.36 -17.52
N ILE A 442 0.97 -8.37 -16.65
CA ILE A 442 1.38 -8.62 -15.26
C ILE A 442 0.25 -9.29 -14.46
N LYS A 443 -1.01 -8.90 -14.67
CA LYS A 443 -2.19 -9.52 -14.02
C LYS A 443 -2.47 -10.95 -14.52
N GLU A 444 -2.48 -11.17 -15.84
CA GLU A 444 -2.79 -12.47 -16.47
C GLU A 444 -1.73 -13.55 -16.17
N THR A 445 -0.48 -13.15 -15.91
CA THR A 445 0.64 -14.06 -15.60
C THR A 445 0.95 -14.18 -14.12
N ALA A 446 0.19 -13.53 -13.24
CA ALA A 446 0.33 -13.66 -11.79
C ALA A 446 -0.08 -15.06 -11.28
N GLN A 447 0.38 -15.40 -10.08
CA GLN A 447 0.05 -16.62 -9.35
C GLN A 447 -1.35 -16.47 -8.72
N HIS A 448 -2.38 -16.69 -9.54
CA HIS A 448 -3.78 -16.46 -9.20
C HIS A 448 -4.21 -17.15 -7.89
N PRO A 449 -4.88 -16.45 -6.95
CA PRO A 449 -5.46 -17.06 -5.76
C PRO A 449 -6.60 -18.02 -6.13
N ALA A 450 -6.89 -18.97 -5.23
CA ALA A 450 -8.00 -19.92 -5.36
C ALA A 450 -9.39 -19.28 -5.06
N ALA A 451 -9.59 -18.06 -5.57
CA ALA A 451 -10.82 -17.27 -5.44
C ALA A 451 -11.63 -17.28 -6.75
N PRO A 452 -12.95 -17.04 -6.71
CA PRO A 452 -13.78 -16.96 -7.92
C PRO A 452 -13.23 -15.95 -8.94
N GLY A 453 -12.99 -16.38 -10.17
CA GLY A 453 -12.40 -15.55 -11.22
C GLY A 453 -10.89 -15.32 -11.09
N GLY A 454 -10.18 -16.06 -10.23
CA GLY A 454 -8.72 -15.93 -10.05
C GLY A 454 -8.32 -14.62 -9.39
N ARG A 455 -9.23 -13.96 -8.65
CA ARG A 455 -9.00 -12.66 -8.04
C ARG A 455 -9.65 -12.56 -6.67
N ASP A 456 -8.97 -11.90 -5.73
CA ASP A 456 -9.53 -11.49 -4.44
C ASP A 456 -9.18 -10.02 -4.12
N THR A 457 -9.46 -9.60 -2.88
CA THR A 457 -9.17 -8.23 -2.38
C THR A 457 -7.90 -8.13 -1.55
N PHE A 458 -7.12 -9.20 -1.46
CA PHE A 458 -5.91 -9.30 -0.65
C PHE A 458 -4.65 -9.22 -1.52
N VAL A 459 -4.62 -10.02 -2.59
CA VAL A 459 -3.53 -10.09 -3.58
C VAL A 459 -3.98 -9.70 -4.98
N GLY A 460 -5.26 -9.33 -5.17
CA GLY A 460 -5.76 -9.00 -6.49
C GLY A 460 -5.74 -10.23 -7.39
N ALA A 461 -5.12 -10.13 -8.57
CA ALA A 461 -4.88 -11.25 -9.47
C ALA A 461 -3.77 -12.22 -8.99
N GLY A 462 -3.19 -12.01 -7.80
CA GLY A 462 -2.16 -12.89 -7.24
C GLY A 462 -0.78 -12.28 -7.17
N VAL A 463 0.19 -13.08 -6.71
CA VAL A 463 1.58 -12.66 -6.62
C VAL A 463 2.20 -12.59 -8.01
N ILE A 464 2.93 -11.54 -8.34
CA ILE A 464 3.57 -11.43 -9.67
C ILE A 464 4.51 -12.60 -9.96
N ASP A 465 4.52 -13.10 -11.20
CA ASP A 465 5.53 -14.05 -11.68
C ASP A 465 6.35 -13.40 -12.81
N PRO A 466 7.54 -12.85 -12.50
CA PRO A 466 8.42 -12.24 -13.50
C PRO A 466 8.80 -13.17 -14.66
N VAL A 467 8.91 -14.47 -14.43
CA VAL A 467 9.33 -15.43 -15.47
C VAL A 467 8.17 -15.68 -16.43
N ALA A 468 6.95 -15.91 -15.92
CA ALA A 468 5.75 -16.04 -16.75
C ALA A 468 5.45 -14.75 -17.51
N ALA A 469 5.46 -13.59 -16.82
CA ALA A 469 5.32 -12.27 -17.41
C ALA A 469 6.34 -12.01 -18.53
N LEU A 470 7.52 -12.62 -18.52
CA LEU A 470 8.53 -12.44 -19.56
C LEU A 470 8.57 -13.55 -20.62
N THR A 471 7.77 -14.63 -20.51
CA THR A 471 7.85 -15.79 -21.42
C THR A 471 6.52 -16.30 -21.98
N GLN A 472 5.42 -16.09 -21.27
CA GLN A 472 4.10 -16.58 -21.71
C GLN A 472 3.59 -15.78 -22.91
N SER A 473 3.01 -16.48 -23.89
CA SER A 473 2.26 -15.84 -24.99
C SER A 473 0.81 -15.67 -24.56
N LEU A 474 0.30 -14.44 -24.57
CA LEU A 474 -1.08 -14.15 -24.15
C LEU A 474 -1.99 -13.98 -25.37
N PRO A 475 -3.18 -14.63 -25.41
CA PRO A 475 -4.12 -14.51 -26.53
C PRO A 475 -4.51 -13.06 -26.82
N SER A 476 -4.69 -12.27 -25.76
CA SER A 476 -5.06 -10.84 -25.79
C SER A 476 -4.07 -9.97 -26.56
N GLU A 477 -2.78 -10.33 -26.59
CA GLU A 477 -1.72 -9.59 -27.29
C GLU A 477 -1.60 -9.97 -28.78
N VAL A 478 -2.06 -11.17 -29.17
CA VAL A 478 -2.05 -11.66 -30.55
C VAL A 478 -3.40 -11.49 -31.26
N GLY A 479 -4.29 -10.67 -30.70
CA GLY A 479 -5.63 -10.39 -31.25
C GLY A 479 -6.61 -11.56 -31.16
N VAL A 480 -6.30 -12.60 -30.37
CA VAL A 480 -7.17 -13.73 -30.13
C VAL A 480 -7.99 -13.45 -28.88
N VAL A 481 -9.31 -13.29 -29.05
CA VAL A 481 -10.22 -13.13 -27.91
C VAL A 481 -10.08 -14.36 -27.01
N ALA A 482 -9.72 -14.12 -25.74
CA ALA A 482 -9.67 -15.18 -24.74
C ALA A 482 -11.03 -15.89 -24.68
N SER A 483 -11.02 -17.22 -24.71
CA SER A 483 -12.24 -18.01 -24.64
C SER A 483 -12.87 -17.81 -23.25
N ASP A 484 -14.08 -17.25 -23.20
CA ASP A 484 -14.87 -17.16 -21.97
C ASP A 484 -15.19 -18.59 -21.49
N PRO A 485 -14.50 -19.11 -20.46
CA PRO A 485 -14.68 -20.48 -20.03
C PRO A 485 -15.95 -20.50 -19.16
N GLY A 486 -17.05 -20.89 -19.78
CA GLY A 486 -18.35 -20.98 -19.11
C GLY A 486 -18.22 -21.67 -17.75
N PRO A 487 -18.84 -21.13 -16.69
CA PRO A 487 -18.51 -21.48 -15.31
C PRO A 487 -18.65 -22.98 -15.08
N GLN A 488 -17.51 -23.65 -14.94
CA GLN A 488 -17.46 -25.04 -14.55
C GLN A 488 -17.88 -25.11 -13.08
N MET A 489 -19.20 -25.22 -12.85
CA MET A 489 -19.74 -25.35 -11.50
C MET A 489 -19.05 -26.52 -10.83
N ALA A 490 -18.29 -26.23 -9.77
CA ALA A 490 -17.74 -27.25 -8.93
C ALA A 490 -18.92 -28.08 -8.41
N GLN A 491 -19.01 -29.33 -8.86
CA GLN A 491 -19.93 -30.33 -8.30
C GLN A 491 -19.37 -30.76 -6.95
N LEU A 492 -19.26 -29.80 -6.02
CA LEU A 492 -19.17 -30.12 -4.62
C LEU A 492 -20.39 -30.97 -4.29
N PRO A 493 -20.22 -32.12 -3.61
CA PRO A 493 -21.38 -32.81 -3.07
C PRO A 493 -22.15 -31.80 -2.20
N PRO A 494 -23.50 -31.82 -2.24
CA PRO A 494 -24.28 -30.91 -1.40
C PRO A 494 -23.77 -31.04 0.03
N ALA A 495 -23.61 -29.88 0.70
CA ALA A 495 -23.22 -29.88 2.10
C ALA A 495 -24.16 -30.80 2.88
N ASP A 496 -23.64 -31.54 3.85
CA ASP A 496 -24.47 -32.41 4.69
C ASP A 496 -25.22 -31.55 5.72
N ASP A 497 -26.18 -30.76 5.23
CA ASP A 497 -27.08 -29.87 5.97
C ASP A 497 -27.86 -30.62 7.07
N ARG A 498 -27.82 -31.96 7.04
CA ARG A 498 -28.53 -32.87 7.93
C ARG A 498 -27.61 -33.64 8.87
N SER A 499 -26.30 -33.35 8.86
CA SER A 499 -25.37 -33.92 9.83
C SER A 499 -25.75 -33.47 11.23
N SER A 500 -26.48 -34.31 11.96
CA SER A 500 -26.88 -34.05 13.35
C SER A 500 -25.67 -34.11 14.31
N THR A 501 -24.51 -34.55 13.81
CA THR A 501 -23.27 -34.79 14.57
C THR A 501 -22.83 -33.60 15.42
N PRO A 502 -22.76 -32.34 14.93
CA PRO A 502 -22.33 -31.21 15.75
C PRO A 502 -23.33 -30.92 16.88
N MET A 503 -24.64 -31.04 16.60
CA MET A 503 -25.70 -30.86 17.60
C MET A 503 -25.67 -31.98 18.66
N ILE A 504 -25.45 -33.23 18.25
CA ILE A 504 -25.30 -34.38 19.16
C ILE A 504 -24.07 -34.19 20.05
N VAL A 505 -22.92 -33.78 19.50
CA VAL A 505 -21.70 -33.52 20.27
C VAL A 505 -21.90 -32.37 21.26
N ALA A 506 -22.54 -31.27 20.85
CA ALA A 506 -22.84 -30.14 21.73
C ALA A 506 -23.80 -30.53 22.88
N LEU A 507 -24.87 -31.27 22.58
CA LEU A 507 -25.82 -31.74 23.59
C LEU A 507 -25.20 -32.79 24.53
N ALA A 508 -24.41 -33.73 24.01
CA ALA A 508 -23.72 -34.73 24.81
C ALA A 508 -22.65 -34.10 25.73
N GLY A 509 -21.88 -33.12 25.22
CA GLY A 509 -20.91 -32.36 26.02
C GLY A 509 -21.59 -31.54 27.12
N THR A 510 -22.67 -30.85 26.80
CA THR A 510 -23.45 -30.06 27.78
C THR A 510 -24.08 -30.96 28.85
N GLY A 511 -24.70 -32.08 28.45
CA GLY A 511 -25.29 -33.05 29.35
C GLY A 511 -24.26 -33.73 30.26
N GLY A 512 -23.12 -34.15 29.70
CA GLY A 512 -22.00 -34.72 30.44
C GLY A 512 -21.42 -33.73 31.46
N GLY A 513 -21.23 -32.47 31.06
CA GLY A 513 -20.78 -31.39 31.95
C GLY A 513 -21.75 -31.15 33.11
N LEU A 514 -23.07 -31.11 32.86
CA LEU A 514 -24.08 -30.97 33.91
C LEU A 514 -24.10 -32.16 34.87
N VAL A 515 -23.97 -33.39 34.36
CA VAL A 515 -23.88 -34.60 35.21
C VAL A 515 -22.63 -34.57 36.08
N ALA A 516 -21.46 -34.22 35.51
CA ALA A 516 -20.22 -34.08 36.27
C ALA A 516 -20.32 -32.98 37.34
N LEU A 517 -20.94 -31.84 37.03
CA LEU A 517 -21.21 -30.77 37.99
C LEU A 517 -22.10 -31.25 39.14
N LEU A 518 -23.21 -31.94 38.83
CA LEU A 518 -24.15 -32.47 39.83
C LEU A 518 -23.50 -33.52 40.73
N ILE A 519 -22.69 -34.43 40.17
CA ILE A 519 -21.91 -35.40 40.96
C ILE A 519 -20.93 -34.66 41.88
N THR A 520 -20.21 -33.65 41.37
CA THR A 520 -19.24 -32.88 42.17
C THR A 520 -19.94 -32.11 43.30
N LEU A 521 -21.08 -31.48 43.02
CA LEU A 521 -21.91 -30.81 44.03
C LEU A 521 -22.47 -31.79 45.07
N PHE A 522 -22.89 -32.98 44.66
CA PHE A 522 -23.35 -34.04 45.56
C PHE A 522 -22.22 -34.52 46.47
N VAL A 523 -21.04 -34.84 45.92
CA VAL A 523 -19.85 -35.25 46.69
C VAL A 523 -19.44 -34.14 47.67
N MET A 524 -19.33 -32.89 47.22
CA MET A 524 -19.04 -31.75 48.11
C MET A 524 -20.08 -31.57 49.22
N ARG A 525 -21.37 -31.73 48.92
CA ARG A 525 -22.45 -31.66 49.93
C ARG A 525 -22.35 -32.79 50.94
N THR A 526 -22.05 -34.01 50.51
CA THR A 526 -21.89 -35.17 51.40
C THR A 526 -20.64 -35.04 52.27
N ILE A 527 -19.52 -34.58 51.72
CA ILE A 527 -18.30 -34.26 52.50
C ILE A 527 -18.58 -33.14 53.52
N ARG A 528 -19.27 -32.06 53.13
CA ARG A 528 -19.66 -30.99 54.06
C ARG A 528 -20.57 -31.49 55.19
N ARG A 529 -21.52 -32.37 54.88
CA ARG A 529 -22.47 -32.93 55.87
C ARG A 529 -21.83 -33.95 56.81
N ASN A 530 -20.77 -34.63 56.36
CA ASN A 530 -20.06 -35.65 57.12
C ASN A 530 -18.74 -35.14 57.73
N ARG A 531 -18.43 -33.84 57.65
CA ARG A 531 -17.38 -33.25 58.49
C ARG A 531 -17.91 -33.21 59.93
N PRO A 532 -17.28 -33.93 60.89
CA PRO A 532 -17.61 -33.73 62.29
C PRO A 532 -17.26 -32.29 62.67
N GLU A 533 -18.10 -31.63 63.45
CA GLU A 533 -17.69 -30.38 64.08
C GLU A 533 -16.54 -30.68 65.03
N THR A 534 -15.40 -30.00 64.83
CA THR A 534 -14.27 -30.01 65.75
C THR A 534 -14.67 -29.26 67.02
N THR A 535 -15.40 -29.95 67.89
CA THR A 535 -15.71 -29.55 69.24
C THR A 535 -14.64 -30.13 70.17
N GLY A 536 -13.96 -29.24 70.90
CA GLY A 536 -12.76 -29.59 71.66
C GLY A 536 -11.65 -28.55 71.50
N SER A 537 -11.25 -27.72 72.45
CA SER A 537 -11.78 -27.23 73.74
C SER A 537 -10.58 -26.53 74.40
N ALA A 538 -10.80 -25.34 74.98
CA ALA A 538 -9.99 -24.69 76.01
C ALA A 538 -8.44 -24.65 75.86
N ARG A 539 -7.92 -23.44 75.63
CA ARG A 539 -7.26 -22.70 76.71
C ARG A 539 -7.72 -21.25 76.73
#